data_AF-A0A523RMW1-F1
#
_entry.id   AF-A0A523RMW1-F1
#
_cell.length_a   1.000
_cell.length_b   1.000
_cell.length_c   1.000
_cell.angle_alpha   90.00
_cell.angle_beta   90.00
_cell.angle_gamma   90.00
#
_symmetry.space_group_name_H-M   'P 1'
#
loop_
_entity.id
_entity.type
_entity.pdbx_description
1 polymer ?
#
loop_
_entity_poly.entity_id
_entity_poly.type
_entity_poly.pdbx_seq_one_letter_code
_entity_poly.pdbx_strand_id
1 'polypeptide(L)'
;MKKRSAFILMFGLLIITFNVAPQSVGLPTEYQSGDYVTWTVNVAPRNTTIMYYSEGGNMLAENRSIMSCIVDSVANDIVGTYYIGNISVTANDTEIARDLVLGVWGTPTEWWPGMFVKTGQSNIESLNETAYAAAERGPDNFLNGTMSSRYDNVSVVVWNSISETYNTIDEECIVFNFQQDPTGFGEPQVTHLAYSLNSGVLVKANTSYSFGDPYNLVLSLVELAPPIPVDFTVNPGVFITITGVLGGALLAVIVVVYIKLSRSN
;
A
#
# COMPACT_ATOMS: atom_id res chain seq x y z
N MET A 1 -51.57 -26.05 -4.00
CA MET A 1 -51.23 -24.78 -3.32
C MET A 1 -49.85 -24.78 -2.66
N LYS A 2 -49.38 -25.87 -2.00
CA LYS A 2 -48.07 -25.91 -1.29
C LYS A 2 -46.79 -25.68 -2.14
N LYS A 3 -46.78 -26.03 -3.43
CA LYS A 3 -45.60 -25.87 -4.31
C LYS A 3 -45.34 -24.43 -4.79
N ARG A 4 -46.35 -23.54 -4.74
CA ARG A 4 -46.25 -22.17 -5.27
C ARG A 4 -45.74 -21.16 -4.23
N SER A 5 -45.97 -21.42 -2.95
CA SER A 5 -45.48 -20.59 -1.83
C SER A 5 -43.98 -20.76 -1.60
N ALA A 6 -43.43 -21.94 -1.87
CA ALA A 6 -42.00 -22.21 -1.73
C ALA A 6 -41.15 -21.44 -2.75
N PHE A 7 -41.67 -21.22 -3.96
CA PHE A 7 -40.93 -20.56 -5.04
C PHE A 7 -40.72 -19.05 -4.80
N ILE A 8 -41.70 -18.40 -4.14
CA ILE A 8 -41.64 -16.98 -3.78
C ILE A 8 -40.66 -16.74 -2.62
N LEU A 9 -40.63 -17.65 -1.64
CA LEU A 9 -39.69 -17.58 -0.53
C LEU A 9 -38.24 -17.80 -1.00
N MET A 10 -38.03 -18.68 -1.98
CA MET A 10 -36.71 -18.99 -2.54
C MET A 10 -36.12 -17.80 -3.32
N PHE A 11 -36.94 -17.08 -4.09
CA PHE A 11 -36.51 -15.85 -4.77
C PHE A 11 -36.25 -14.69 -3.79
N GLY A 12 -37.03 -14.59 -2.71
CA GLY A 12 -36.79 -13.60 -1.65
C GLY A 12 -35.45 -13.82 -0.92
N LEU A 13 -35.04 -15.07 -0.69
CA LEU A 13 -33.74 -15.40 -0.10
C LEU A 13 -32.57 -15.16 -1.06
N LEU A 14 -32.76 -15.38 -2.38
CA LEU A 14 -31.71 -15.20 -3.38
C LEU A 14 -31.34 -13.73 -3.62
N ILE A 15 -32.29 -12.80 -3.41
CA ILE A 15 -32.05 -11.36 -3.53
C ILE A 15 -31.21 -10.83 -2.35
N ILE A 16 -31.20 -11.51 -1.20
CA ILE A 16 -30.43 -11.10 -0.02
C ILE A 16 -28.97 -11.60 -0.09
N THR A 17 -28.66 -12.58 -0.94
CA THR A 17 -27.30 -13.16 -1.03
C THR A 17 -26.35 -12.48 -2.02
N PHE A 18 -26.82 -11.52 -2.83
CA PHE A 18 -25.96 -10.78 -3.75
C PHE A 18 -25.70 -9.38 -3.23
N ASN A 19 -24.62 -9.21 -2.44
CA ASN A 19 -23.73 -8.03 -2.49
C ASN A 19 -22.63 -7.98 -1.42
N VAL A 20 -22.44 -9.03 -0.63
CA VAL A 20 -21.19 -9.13 0.15
C VAL A 20 -20.24 -10.01 -0.65
N ALA A 21 -19.59 -9.41 -1.66
CA ALA A 21 -18.40 -10.02 -2.22
C ALA A 21 -17.41 -10.19 -1.05
N PRO A 22 -16.92 -11.40 -0.76
CA PRO A 22 -15.84 -11.55 0.19
C PRO A 22 -14.64 -10.77 -0.38
N GLN A 23 -14.31 -9.63 0.23
CA GLN A 23 -13.06 -8.97 -0.07
C GLN A 23 -11.95 -9.93 0.31
N SER A 24 -11.05 -10.21 -0.64
CA SER A 24 -9.91 -11.10 -0.41
C SER A 24 -9.11 -10.60 0.77
N VAL A 25 -8.76 -11.50 1.70
CA VAL A 25 -7.75 -11.23 2.71
C VAL A 25 -6.41 -11.12 1.98
N GLY A 26 -5.96 -9.89 1.72
CA GLY A 26 -4.72 -9.60 1.01
C GLY A 26 -4.52 -8.09 0.88
N LEU A 27 -3.27 -7.67 0.70
CA LEU A 27 -2.93 -6.29 0.36
C LEU A 27 -3.57 -5.92 -0.99
N PRO A 28 -4.15 -4.71 -1.15
CA PRO A 28 -4.65 -4.26 -2.46
C PRO A 28 -3.53 -4.31 -3.50
N THR A 29 -3.88 -4.76 -4.70
CA THR A 29 -2.94 -5.04 -5.80
C THR A 29 -2.67 -3.82 -6.69
N GLU A 30 -3.53 -2.80 -6.59
CA GLU A 30 -3.44 -1.56 -7.35
C GLU A 30 -3.73 -0.39 -6.43
N TYR A 31 -3.02 0.72 -6.65
CA TYR A 31 -3.22 1.96 -5.90
C TYR A 31 -4.20 2.89 -6.62
N GLN A 32 -4.99 3.60 -5.83
CA GLN A 32 -5.88 4.66 -6.28
C GLN A 32 -5.75 5.90 -5.41
N SER A 33 -6.21 7.03 -5.95
CA SER A 33 -6.32 8.27 -5.18
C SER A 33 -7.19 8.04 -3.95
N GLY A 34 -6.69 8.51 -2.80
CA GLY A 34 -7.30 8.34 -1.48
C GLY A 34 -6.80 7.12 -0.71
N ASP A 35 -6.03 6.21 -1.33
CA ASP A 35 -5.46 5.08 -0.60
C ASP A 35 -4.54 5.55 0.52
N TYR A 36 -4.51 4.76 1.60
CA TYR A 36 -3.75 5.07 2.79
C TYR A 36 -2.76 3.96 3.12
N VAL A 37 -1.49 4.33 3.25
CA VAL A 37 -0.40 3.38 3.53
C VAL A 37 0.36 3.84 4.75
N THR A 38 0.68 2.92 5.65
CA THR A 38 1.41 3.22 6.88
C THR A 38 2.57 2.27 7.13
N TRP A 39 3.64 2.84 7.67
CA TRP A 39 4.82 2.13 8.12
C TRP A 39 5.13 2.51 9.57
N THR A 40 5.63 1.55 10.33
CA THR A 40 6.27 1.83 11.63
C THR A 40 7.75 2.11 11.41
N VAL A 41 8.24 3.17 12.04
CA VAL A 41 9.67 3.46 12.19
C VAL A 41 10.22 2.62 13.34
N ASN A 42 10.74 1.43 13.05
CA ASN A 42 11.30 0.55 14.08
C ASN A 42 12.58 1.12 14.70
N VAL A 43 13.41 1.73 13.85
CA VAL A 43 14.62 2.45 14.24
C VAL A 43 14.61 3.78 13.51
N ALA A 44 14.56 4.86 14.26
CA ALA A 44 14.62 6.22 13.74
C ALA A 44 16.08 6.69 13.59
N PRO A 45 16.34 7.62 12.66
CA PRO A 45 17.63 8.28 12.55
C PRO A 45 18.01 8.94 13.87
N ARG A 46 19.29 8.84 14.26
CA ARG A 46 19.76 9.37 15.55
C ARG A 46 19.74 10.90 15.61
N ASN A 47 19.86 11.53 14.45
CA ASN A 47 19.90 12.97 14.30
C ASN A 47 18.71 13.44 13.47
N THR A 48 18.36 14.71 13.63
CA THR A 48 17.42 15.40 12.77
C THR A 48 17.85 15.25 11.31
N THR A 49 16.98 14.71 10.48
CA THR A 49 17.27 14.50 9.06
C THR A 49 16.58 15.59 8.26
N ILE A 50 17.34 16.27 7.41
CA ILE A 50 16.77 17.25 6.49
C ILE A 50 16.15 16.49 5.31
N MET A 51 14.86 16.69 5.09
CA MET A 51 14.12 16.25 3.91
C MET A 51 14.44 17.19 2.75
N TYR A 52 15.65 17.05 2.22
CA TYR A 52 16.21 17.97 1.24
C TYR A 52 15.49 17.89 -0.10
N TYR A 53 15.23 16.67 -0.58
CA TYR A 53 14.66 16.45 -1.90
C TYR A 53 13.16 16.73 -1.96
N SER A 54 12.43 16.37 -0.92
CA SER A 54 11.00 16.66 -0.79
C SER A 54 10.71 18.06 -0.24
N GLU A 55 11.74 18.84 0.12
CA GLU A 55 11.63 20.17 0.73
C GLU A 55 10.82 20.19 2.05
N GLY A 56 10.68 19.04 2.73
CA GLY A 56 9.88 18.86 3.95
C GLY A 56 10.49 19.46 5.22
N GLY A 57 11.71 19.99 5.14
CA GLY A 57 12.43 20.54 6.29
C GLY A 57 13.03 19.47 7.20
N ASN A 58 13.11 19.73 8.50
CA ASN A 58 13.77 18.86 9.47
C ASN A 58 12.79 17.82 10.06
N MET A 59 13.00 16.55 9.70
CA MET A 59 12.28 15.42 10.27
C MET A 59 12.79 15.09 11.68
N LEU A 60 11.87 15.04 12.62
CA LEU A 60 12.02 14.53 13.99
C LEU A 60 11.09 13.33 14.17
N ALA A 61 11.68 12.14 14.19
CA ALA A 61 10.96 10.89 14.42
C ALA A 61 11.63 10.10 15.56
N GLU A 62 10.82 9.39 16.33
CA GLU A 62 11.27 8.46 17.36
C GLU A 62 11.01 7.02 16.93
N ASN A 63 11.68 6.06 17.58
CA ASN A 63 11.32 4.64 17.40
C ASN A 63 9.83 4.44 17.73
N ARG A 64 9.15 3.64 16.91
CA ARG A 64 7.71 3.38 16.90
C ARG A 64 6.84 4.55 16.42
N SER A 65 7.43 5.61 15.87
CA SER A 65 6.65 6.60 15.12
C SER A 65 5.97 5.94 13.94
N ILE A 66 4.80 6.45 13.57
CA ILE A 66 4.11 6.05 12.34
C ILE A 66 4.47 7.04 11.25
N MET A 67 4.91 6.50 10.13
CA MET A 67 4.93 7.18 8.86
C MET A 67 3.68 6.79 8.08
N SER A 68 3.03 7.76 7.45
CA SER A 68 1.90 7.47 6.56
C SER A 68 1.97 8.24 5.26
N CYS A 69 1.31 7.70 4.24
CA CYS A 69 1.11 8.33 2.95
C CYS A 69 -0.37 8.28 2.60
N ILE A 70 -0.93 9.44 2.22
CA ILE A 70 -2.21 9.53 1.53
C ILE A 70 -1.90 9.69 0.05
N VAL A 71 -2.32 8.73 -0.76
CA VAL A 71 -2.07 8.75 -2.21
C VAL A 71 -2.97 9.81 -2.84
N ASP A 72 -2.39 10.85 -3.42
CA ASP A 72 -3.14 11.91 -4.10
C ASP A 72 -3.40 11.51 -5.56
N SER A 73 -2.40 10.96 -6.24
CA SER A 73 -2.54 10.47 -7.61
C SER A 73 -1.51 9.38 -7.96
N VAL A 74 -1.87 8.56 -8.95
CA VAL A 74 -1.03 7.49 -9.50
C VAL A 74 -0.81 7.78 -10.98
N ALA A 75 0.44 8.09 -11.35
CA ALA A 75 0.82 8.30 -12.75
C ALA A 75 2.03 7.43 -13.11
N ASN A 76 3.19 8.02 -13.36
CA ASN A 76 4.44 7.28 -13.50
C ASN A 76 5.01 6.86 -12.13
N ASP A 77 4.82 7.71 -11.13
CA ASP A 77 5.16 7.50 -9.73
C ASP A 77 3.93 7.80 -8.86
N ILE A 78 3.98 7.38 -7.60
CA ILE A 78 2.98 7.78 -6.60
C ILE A 78 3.28 9.20 -6.17
N VAL A 79 2.27 10.07 -6.26
CA VAL A 79 2.29 11.39 -5.63
C VAL A 79 1.34 11.33 -4.45
N GLY A 80 1.83 11.74 -3.29
CA GLY A 80 1.03 11.71 -2.07
C GLY A 80 1.51 12.70 -1.04
N THR A 81 0.69 12.83 0.00
CA THR A 81 1.03 13.59 1.18
C THR A 81 1.55 12.63 2.24
N TYR A 82 2.84 12.77 2.55
CA TYR A 82 3.54 11.97 3.56
C TYR A 82 3.51 12.69 4.91
N TYR A 83 3.27 11.93 5.97
CA TYR A 83 3.32 12.38 7.35
C TYR A 83 4.37 11.57 8.09
N ILE A 84 5.40 12.23 8.61
CA ILE A 84 6.55 11.56 9.22
C ILE A 84 7.02 12.38 10.42
N GLY A 85 6.84 11.84 11.63
CA GLY A 85 7.21 12.58 12.83
C GLY A 85 6.48 13.92 12.94
N ASN A 86 7.22 15.03 12.92
CA ASN A 86 6.70 16.40 13.01
C ASN A 86 6.43 17.07 11.65
N ILE A 87 6.68 16.41 10.52
CA ILE A 87 6.57 17.02 9.19
C ILE A 87 5.43 16.41 8.37
N SER A 88 4.86 17.25 7.50
CA SER A 88 3.92 16.85 6.46
C SER A 88 4.43 17.44 5.15
N VAL A 89 4.59 16.59 4.13
CA VAL A 89 5.20 16.97 2.87
C VAL A 89 4.45 16.34 1.70
N THR A 90 4.23 17.14 0.66
CA THR A 90 3.74 16.63 -0.63
C THR A 90 4.97 16.26 -1.46
N ALA A 91 5.12 14.99 -1.78
CA ALA A 91 6.27 14.48 -2.52
C ALA A 91 5.84 13.37 -3.46
N ASN A 92 6.64 13.13 -4.50
CA ASN A 92 6.57 11.86 -5.21
C ASN A 92 7.39 10.77 -4.49
N ASP A 93 7.14 9.54 -4.91
CA ASP A 93 7.77 8.37 -4.33
C ASP A 93 9.30 8.35 -4.43
N THR A 94 9.86 8.85 -5.53
CA THR A 94 11.30 8.91 -5.74
C THR A 94 11.96 9.94 -4.81
N GLU A 95 11.37 11.12 -4.66
CA GLU A 95 11.85 12.19 -3.79
C GLU A 95 11.87 11.75 -2.33
N ILE A 96 10.77 11.17 -1.85
CA ILE A 96 10.69 10.73 -0.46
C ILE A 96 11.69 9.59 -0.19
N ALA A 97 11.91 8.68 -1.16
CA ALA A 97 12.90 7.63 -0.99
C ALA A 97 14.34 8.13 -0.98
N ARG A 98 14.65 9.18 -1.74
CA ARG A 98 15.95 9.87 -1.68
C ARG A 98 16.19 10.54 -0.33
N ASP A 99 15.14 11.01 0.35
CA ASP A 99 15.26 11.56 1.69
C ASP A 99 15.38 10.45 2.77
N LEU A 100 14.62 9.36 2.65
CA LEU A 100 14.44 8.40 3.74
C LEU A 100 15.24 7.11 3.63
N VAL A 101 15.26 6.52 2.44
CA VAL A 101 15.72 5.14 2.27
C VAL A 101 17.08 5.10 1.61
N LEU A 102 17.46 6.17 0.90
CA LEU A 102 18.73 6.33 0.20
C LEU A 102 19.15 5.06 -0.55
N GLY A 103 18.59 4.92 -1.75
CA GLY A 103 19.06 3.95 -2.74
C GLY A 103 20.52 4.15 -3.17
N VAL A 104 20.89 3.61 -4.34
CA VAL A 104 22.29 3.59 -4.81
C VAL A 104 22.52 4.74 -5.80
N TRP A 105 23.25 5.76 -5.35
CA TRP A 105 23.71 6.90 -6.15
C TRP A 105 24.93 6.57 -7.02
N GLY A 106 24.76 5.66 -7.97
CA GLY A 106 25.80 5.37 -8.95
C GLY A 106 25.90 6.45 -10.03
N THR A 107 27.11 6.70 -10.54
CA THR A 107 27.31 7.42 -11.81
C THR A 107 27.94 6.41 -12.79
N PRO A 108 27.34 6.19 -13.99
CA PRO A 108 26.26 6.95 -14.61
C PRO A 108 24.83 6.50 -14.23
N THR A 109 24.66 5.38 -13.54
CA THR A 109 23.34 4.79 -13.26
C THR A 109 22.94 4.99 -11.82
N GLU A 110 21.83 5.68 -11.58
CA GLU A 110 21.25 5.84 -10.26
C GLU A 110 20.11 4.83 -10.02
N TRP A 111 19.94 4.39 -8.78
CA TRP A 111 18.85 3.48 -8.40
C TRP A 111 18.11 4.01 -7.17
N TRP A 112 16.92 4.57 -7.39
CA TRP A 112 16.05 5.18 -6.38
C TRP A 112 14.64 4.56 -6.45
N PRO A 113 14.48 3.31 -5.98
CA PRO A 113 13.26 2.53 -6.21
C PRO A 113 12.03 3.01 -5.45
N GLY A 114 12.10 4.08 -4.65
CA GLY A 114 10.91 4.58 -3.99
C GLY A 114 10.45 3.78 -2.76
N MET A 115 9.36 4.22 -2.14
CA MET A 115 8.50 3.46 -1.21
C MET A 115 7.48 2.58 -1.97
N PHE A 116 7.28 2.82 -3.26
CA PHE A 116 6.35 2.12 -4.16
C PHE A 116 7.04 1.78 -5.50
N VAL A 117 7.20 0.49 -5.82
CA VAL A 117 7.72 0.07 -7.12
C VAL A 117 6.60 -0.38 -8.05
N LYS A 118 6.83 -0.26 -9.36
CA LYS A 118 5.94 -0.83 -10.37
C LYS A 118 6.00 -2.36 -10.31
N THR A 119 4.83 -2.98 -10.28
CA THR A 119 4.68 -4.44 -10.31
C THR A 119 4.68 -4.98 -11.74
N GLY A 120 4.76 -6.31 -11.87
CA GLY A 120 4.81 -7.01 -13.16
C GLY A 120 6.22 -7.34 -13.61
N GLN A 121 6.35 -8.47 -14.31
CA GLN A 121 7.65 -9.11 -14.57
C GLN A 121 8.68 -8.16 -15.20
N SER A 122 8.32 -7.45 -16.27
CA SER A 122 9.26 -6.55 -16.96
C SER A 122 9.70 -5.36 -16.10
N ASN A 123 8.84 -4.87 -15.22
CA ASN A 123 9.17 -3.78 -14.31
C ASN A 123 10.11 -4.26 -13.21
N ILE A 124 9.87 -5.45 -12.66
CA ILE A 124 10.74 -6.07 -11.65
C ILE A 124 12.10 -6.44 -12.24
N GLU A 125 12.15 -6.95 -13.47
CA GLU A 125 13.40 -7.21 -14.20
C GLU A 125 14.20 -5.91 -14.40
N SER A 126 13.56 -4.85 -14.91
CA SER A 126 14.20 -3.54 -15.09
C SER A 126 14.69 -2.93 -13.78
N LEU A 127 13.87 -3.01 -12.72
CA LEU A 127 14.24 -2.58 -11.37
C LEU A 127 15.49 -3.32 -10.89
N ASN A 128 15.54 -4.63 -11.13
CA ASN A 128 16.64 -5.48 -10.73
C ASN A 128 17.92 -5.18 -11.51
N GLU A 129 17.83 -5.10 -12.84
CA GLU A 129 18.96 -4.73 -13.70
C GLU A 129 19.55 -3.37 -13.32
N THR A 130 18.69 -2.39 -13.05
CA THR A 130 19.11 -1.05 -12.61
C THR A 130 19.81 -1.10 -11.26
N ALA A 131 19.34 -1.94 -10.32
CA ALA A 131 19.97 -2.13 -9.02
C ALA A 131 21.41 -2.67 -9.14
N TYR A 132 21.63 -3.66 -10.01
CA TYR A 132 22.97 -4.19 -10.27
C TYR A 132 23.86 -3.19 -11.00
N ALA A 133 23.32 -2.50 -12.01
CA ALA A 133 24.07 -1.50 -12.78
C ALA A 133 24.49 -0.32 -11.89
N ALA A 134 23.64 0.13 -10.97
CA ALA A 134 23.98 1.22 -10.05
C ALA A 134 25.08 0.85 -9.03
N ALA A 135 25.18 -0.42 -8.65
CA ALA A 135 26.21 -0.92 -7.73
C ALA A 135 27.51 -1.35 -8.44
N GLU A 136 27.54 -1.37 -9.77
CA GLU A 136 28.69 -1.83 -10.54
C GLU A 136 29.94 -1.02 -10.23
N ARG A 137 31.07 -1.72 -10.08
CA ARG A 137 32.34 -1.08 -9.73
C ARG A 137 32.87 -0.28 -10.90
N GLY A 138 32.88 1.04 -10.76
CA GLY A 138 33.37 1.98 -11.77
C GLY A 138 34.26 3.06 -11.14
N PRO A 139 35.20 3.64 -11.92
CA PRO A 139 36.04 4.72 -11.45
C PRO A 139 35.25 5.99 -11.08
N ASP A 140 34.07 6.18 -11.68
CA ASP A 140 33.19 7.33 -11.44
C ASP A 140 31.99 7.01 -10.53
N ASN A 141 31.88 5.77 -10.03
CA ASN A 141 30.79 5.38 -9.15
C ASN A 141 31.20 5.57 -7.68
N PHE A 142 30.55 6.52 -7.00
CA PHE A 142 30.81 6.85 -5.59
C PHE A 142 30.29 5.79 -4.62
N LEU A 143 29.28 5.01 -5.02
CA LEU A 143 28.67 3.95 -4.23
C LEU A 143 28.99 2.57 -4.80
N ASN A 144 30.23 2.38 -5.26
CA ASN A 144 30.78 1.07 -5.57
C ASN A 144 30.45 0.08 -4.45
N GLY A 145 29.94 -1.09 -4.81
CA GLY A 145 29.55 -2.07 -3.81
C GLY A 145 29.12 -3.40 -4.38
N THR A 146 28.39 -4.13 -3.56
CA THR A 146 27.84 -5.43 -3.90
C THR A 146 26.34 -5.37 -3.76
N MET A 147 25.64 -5.49 -4.88
CA MET A 147 24.19 -5.68 -4.93
C MET A 147 23.87 -7.17 -5.00
N SER A 148 22.83 -7.59 -4.30
CA SER A 148 22.20 -8.88 -4.49
C SER A 148 20.69 -8.75 -4.44
N SER A 149 20.02 -9.53 -5.27
CA SER A 149 18.56 -9.57 -5.39
C SER A 149 18.08 -11.00 -5.26
N ARG A 150 16.95 -11.25 -4.60
CA ARG A 150 16.29 -12.55 -4.61
C ARG A 150 14.79 -12.43 -4.40
N TYR A 151 14.05 -13.40 -4.89
CA TYR A 151 12.66 -13.60 -4.51
C TYR A 151 12.61 -14.32 -3.17
N ASP A 152 11.84 -13.81 -2.22
CA ASP A 152 11.75 -14.32 -0.85
C ASP A 152 10.35 -14.07 -0.29
N ASN A 153 9.89 -14.94 0.61
CA ASN A 153 8.64 -14.72 1.34
C ASN A 153 8.95 -13.95 2.62
N VAL A 154 8.43 -12.73 2.73
CA VAL A 154 8.68 -11.85 3.88
C VAL A 154 7.42 -11.78 4.74
N SER A 155 7.51 -12.31 5.95
CA SER A 155 6.44 -12.19 6.94
C SER A 155 6.42 -10.79 7.55
N VAL A 156 5.26 -10.14 7.51
CA VAL A 156 5.02 -8.88 8.22
C VAL A 156 3.74 -8.91 9.03
N VAL A 157 3.74 -8.14 10.12
CA VAL A 157 2.58 -7.97 10.98
C VAL A 157 1.85 -6.72 10.54
N VAL A 158 0.67 -6.90 9.96
CA VAL A 158 -0.17 -5.81 9.49
C VAL A 158 -1.43 -5.65 10.34
N TRP A 159 -1.84 -4.42 10.54
CA TRP A 159 -3.14 -4.07 11.10
C TRP A 159 -4.21 -4.22 10.03
N ASN A 160 -5.30 -4.92 10.37
CA ASN A 160 -6.49 -4.97 9.55
C ASN A 160 -7.56 -4.07 10.18
N SER A 161 -7.85 -2.94 9.55
CA SER A 161 -8.85 -1.98 10.04
C SER A 161 -10.29 -2.49 10.02
N ILE A 162 -10.60 -3.52 9.22
CA ILE A 162 -11.94 -4.12 9.17
C ILE A 162 -12.15 -5.07 10.37
N SER A 163 -11.17 -5.91 10.67
CA SER A 163 -11.26 -6.87 11.78
C SER A 163 -10.74 -6.32 13.11
N GLU A 164 -10.11 -5.15 13.09
CA GLU A 164 -9.43 -4.54 14.23
C GLU A 164 -8.42 -5.49 14.90
N THR A 165 -7.65 -6.23 14.09
CA THR A 165 -6.65 -7.18 14.58
C THR A 165 -5.33 -7.07 13.83
N TYR A 166 -4.23 -7.41 14.51
CA TYR A 166 -2.94 -7.65 13.87
C TYR A 166 -2.90 -9.05 13.30
N ASN A 167 -2.55 -9.16 12.02
CA ASN A 167 -2.37 -10.43 11.33
C ASN A 167 -0.93 -10.50 10.79
N THR A 168 -0.31 -11.66 10.92
CA THR A 168 0.91 -11.94 10.17
C THR A 168 0.52 -12.36 8.76
N ILE A 169 1.00 -11.62 7.77
CA ILE A 169 0.88 -11.96 6.34
C ILE A 169 2.25 -12.35 5.82
N ASP A 170 2.28 -13.36 4.97
CA ASP A 170 3.47 -13.73 4.19
C ASP A 170 3.32 -13.13 2.80
N GLU A 171 4.20 -12.20 2.45
CA GLU A 171 4.20 -11.52 1.15
C GLU A 171 5.35 -12.02 0.29
N GLU A 172 5.05 -12.44 -0.94
CA GLU A 172 6.07 -12.74 -1.93
C GLU A 172 6.73 -11.41 -2.37
N CYS A 173 8.03 -11.29 -2.14
CA CYS A 173 8.76 -10.06 -2.34
C CYS A 173 9.97 -10.24 -3.27
N ILE A 174 10.35 -9.18 -3.98
CA ILE A 174 11.73 -9.00 -4.43
C ILE A 174 12.51 -8.29 -3.32
N VAL A 175 13.63 -8.90 -2.93
CA VAL A 175 14.49 -8.42 -1.84
C VAL A 175 15.84 -8.00 -2.39
N PHE A 176 16.21 -6.76 -2.13
CA PHE A 176 17.50 -6.17 -2.48
C PHE A 176 18.38 -6.03 -1.24
N ASN A 177 19.65 -6.39 -1.37
CA ASN A 177 20.67 -6.13 -0.37
C ASN A 177 21.85 -5.46 -1.06
N PHE A 178 22.18 -4.27 -0.60
CA PHE A 178 23.33 -3.52 -1.02
C PHE A 178 24.31 -3.35 0.14
N GLN A 179 25.58 -3.59 -0.14
CA GLN A 179 26.70 -3.31 0.74
C GLN A 179 27.70 -2.48 -0.05
N GLN A 180 27.90 -1.23 0.35
CA GLN A 180 28.95 -0.39 -0.20
C GLN A 180 30.32 -0.99 0.14
N ASP A 181 31.27 -0.84 -0.77
CA ASP A 181 32.67 -1.13 -0.52
C ASP A 181 33.22 -0.22 0.59
N PRO A 182 34.32 -0.62 1.27
CA PRO A 182 34.96 0.23 2.27
C PRO A 182 35.27 1.62 1.72
N THR A 183 34.77 2.66 2.39
CA THR A 183 34.97 4.05 2.02
C THR A 183 36.19 4.62 2.74
N GLY A 184 36.80 5.67 2.18
CA GLY A 184 37.88 6.40 2.87
C GLY A 184 37.40 7.22 4.07
N PHE A 185 36.08 7.35 4.26
CA PHE A 185 35.45 8.14 5.30
C PHE A 185 34.04 7.61 5.62
N GLY A 186 33.69 7.57 6.91
CA GLY A 186 32.39 7.07 7.37
C GLY A 186 32.29 5.54 7.40
N GLU A 187 31.12 5.04 7.79
CA GLU A 187 30.77 3.63 7.69
C GLU A 187 30.17 3.36 6.30
N PRO A 188 30.50 2.23 5.65
CA PRO A 188 29.90 1.87 4.36
C PRO A 188 28.38 1.76 4.45
N GLN A 189 27.69 2.24 3.41
CA GLN A 189 26.24 2.10 3.32
C GLN A 189 25.82 0.63 3.27
N VAL A 190 24.77 0.31 4.03
CA VAL A 190 24.09 -0.98 4.01
C VAL A 190 22.61 -0.75 3.84
N THR A 191 22.02 -1.35 2.82
CA THR A 191 20.61 -1.16 2.48
C THR A 191 19.96 -2.50 2.19
N HIS A 192 18.85 -2.76 2.85
CA HIS A 192 18.00 -3.94 2.67
C HIS A 192 16.57 -3.48 2.43
N LEU A 193 16.02 -3.79 1.25
CA LEU A 193 14.69 -3.39 0.82
C LEU A 193 13.92 -4.62 0.37
N ALA A 194 12.67 -4.75 0.81
CA ALA A 194 11.77 -5.80 0.37
C ALA A 194 10.48 -5.17 -0.17
N TYR A 195 10.20 -5.39 -1.44
CA TYR A 195 9.01 -4.89 -2.11
C TYR A 195 8.06 -6.05 -2.42
N SER A 196 6.79 -5.91 -2.06
CA SER A 196 5.75 -6.89 -2.40
C SER A 196 5.61 -6.97 -3.92
N LEU A 197 5.67 -8.18 -4.49
CA LEU A 197 5.45 -8.39 -5.93
C LEU A 197 3.98 -8.16 -6.32
N ASN A 198 3.08 -8.26 -5.34
CA ASN A 198 1.65 -8.11 -5.54
C ASN A 198 1.22 -6.64 -5.56
N SER A 199 1.65 -5.86 -4.57
CA SER A 199 1.27 -4.44 -4.44
C SER A 199 2.33 -3.47 -4.95
N GLY A 200 3.61 -3.84 -4.88
CA GLY A 200 4.73 -2.92 -5.15
C GLY A 200 5.16 -2.09 -3.94
N VAL A 201 4.45 -2.19 -2.81
CA VAL A 201 4.78 -1.43 -1.59
C VAL A 201 6.09 -1.93 -0.97
N LEU A 202 6.88 -1.01 -0.43
CA LEU A 202 8.02 -1.33 0.43
C LEU A 202 7.52 -1.94 1.73
N VAL A 203 7.64 -3.25 1.87
CA VAL A 203 7.16 -4.01 3.02
C VAL A 203 8.12 -3.88 4.21
N LYS A 204 9.42 -3.85 3.92
CA LYS A 204 10.48 -3.72 4.91
C LYS A 204 11.65 -2.94 4.34
N ALA A 205 12.16 -2.00 5.15
CA ALA A 205 13.36 -1.26 4.85
C ALA A 205 14.32 -1.35 6.04
N ASN A 206 15.60 -1.49 5.77
CA ASN A 206 16.67 -1.28 6.73
C ASN A 206 17.84 -0.67 5.97
N THR A 207 18.04 0.63 6.16
CA THR A 207 19.05 1.39 5.44
C THR A 207 19.93 2.16 6.39
N SER A 208 21.21 2.26 6.06
CA SER A 208 22.18 3.03 6.82
C SER A 208 23.23 3.59 5.89
N TYR A 209 23.65 4.82 6.11
CA TYR A 209 24.74 5.47 5.37
C TYR A 209 25.40 6.51 6.28
N SER A 210 26.59 6.97 5.90
CA SER A 210 27.34 7.97 6.67
C SER A 210 28.05 8.95 5.74
N PHE A 211 27.41 10.10 5.49
CA PHE A 211 28.01 11.23 4.78
C PHE A 211 28.36 12.35 5.78
N GLY A 212 29.17 12.03 6.79
CA GLY A 212 29.52 12.94 7.89
C GLY A 212 28.79 12.57 9.17
N ASP A 213 27.45 12.48 9.09
CA ASP A 213 26.60 12.04 10.19
C ASP A 213 26.01 10.66 9.90
N PRO A 214 26.05 9.71 10.87
CA PRO A 214 25.45 8.40 10.70
C PRO A 214 23.93 8.47 10.62
N TYR A 215 23.38 7.90 9.56
CA TYR A 215 21.95 7.69 9.38
C TYR A 215 21.62 6.20 9.48
N ASN A 216 20.50 5.88 10.13
CA ASN A 216 19.93 4.54 10.11
C ASN A 216 18.41 4.66 10.21
N LEU A 217 17.70 4.03 9.27
CA LEU A 217 16.25 3.95 9.26
C LEU A 217 15.82 2.52 9.02
N VAL A 218 14.98 2.01 9.92
CA VAL A 218 14.31 0.72 9.75
C VAL A 218 12.81 0.93 9.72
N LEU A 219 12.17 0.53 8.63
CA LEU A 219 10.73 0.63 8.41
C LEU A 219 10.09 -0.75 8.28
N SER A 220 8.84 -0.88 8.69
CA SER A 220 8.01 -2.04 8.36
C SER A 220 6.59 -1.60 8.09
N LEU A 221 5.99 -2.15 7.04
CA LEU A 221 4.59 -1.93 6.70
C LEU A 221 3.70 -2.33 7.88
N VAL A 222 2.72 -1.47 8.17
CA VAL A 222 1.69 -1.71 9.19
C VAL A 222 0.35 -1.91 8.53
N GLU A 223 -0.03 -1.03 7.61
CA GLU A 223 -1.34 -1.09 7.00
C GLU A 223 -1.26 -0.56 5.58
N LEU A 224 -2.01 -1.19 4.70
CA LEU A 224 -2.34 -0.67 3.40
C LEU A 224 -3.85 -0.85 3.24
N ALA A 225 -4.56 0.26 3.21
CA ALA A 225 -6.01 0.30 3.20
C ALA A 225 -6.51 1.08 1.98
N PRO A 226 -7.63 0.66 1.37
CA PRO A 226 -8.33 1.48 0.39
C PRO A 226 -8.75 2.82 1.04
N PRO A 227 -9.20 3.81 0.24
CA PRO A 227 -9.66 5.06 0.80
C PRO A 227 -10.77 4.74 1.78
N ILE A 228 -10.73 5.36 2.97
CA ILE A 228 -11.86 5.26 3.92
C ILE A 228 -13.09 5.64 3.09
N PRO A 229 -14.06 4.73 2.89
CA PRO A 229 -15.29 5.08 2.22
C PRO A 229 -15.79 6.29 2.97
N VAL A 230 -15.98 7.42 2.26
CA VAL A 230 -16.71 8.54 2.86
C VAL A 230 -17.96 7.89 3.42
N ASP A 231 -18.13 7.96 4.73
CA ASP A 231 -19.36 7.52 5.38
C ASP A 231 -20.45 8.40 4.77
N PHE A 232 -20.96 7.98 3.61
CA PHE A 232 -22.32 8.28 3.26
C PHE A 232 -23.05 7.68 4.43
N THR A 233 -23.58 8.55 5.28
CA THR A 233 -24.61 8.16 6.21
C THR A 233 -25.68 7.56 5.31
N VAL A 234 -25.61 6.26 5.05
CA VAL A 234 -26.67 5.50 4.47
C VAL A 234 -27.67 5.54 5.59
N ASN A 235 -28.47 6.61 5.63
CA ASN A 235 -29.59 6.70 6.51
C ASN A 235 -30.40 5.45 6.12
N PRO A 236 -30.43 4.40 6.96
CA PRO A 236 -31.05 3.14 6.57
C PRO A 236 -32.53 3.38 6.23
N GLY A 237 -33.09 4.51 6.71
CA GLY A 237 -34.40 5.01 6.30
C GLY A 237 -34.59 5.25 4.81
N VAL A 238 -33.58 5.66 4.02
CA VAL A 238 -33.76 6.06 2.61
C VAL A 238 -33.69 4.86 1.65
N PHE A 239 -32.75 3.94 1.85
CA PHE A 239 -32.69 2.73 1.02
C PHE A 239 -33.81 1.74 1.34
N ILE A 240 -34.20 1.61 2.63
CA ILE A 240 -35.34 0.76 3.03
C ILE A 240 -36.67 1.37 2.55
N THR A 241 -36.83 2.70 2.53
CA THR A 241 -38.06 3.29 1.96
C THR A 241 -38.13 3.14 0.45
N ILE A 242 -37.05 3.36 -0.31
CA ILE A 242 -37.13 3.26 -1.78
C ILE A 242 -37.30 1.79 -2.22
N THR A 243 -36.52 0.85 -1.68
CA THR A 243 -36.66 -0.58 -2.03
C THR A 243 -37.90 -1.22 -1.41
N GLY A 244 -38.30 -0.82 -0.21
CA GLY A 244 -39.52 -1.29 0.45
C GLY A 244 -40.81 -0.75 -0.20
N VAL A 245 -40.82 0.50 -0.66
CA VAL A 245 -41.97 1.07 -1.39
C VAL A 245 -42.07 0.50 -2.80
N LEU A 246 -40.95 0.36 -3.53
CA LEU A 246 -40.96 -0.27 -4.86
C LEU A 246 -41.30 -1.76 -4.79
N GLY A 247 -40.70 -2.50 -3.84
CA GLY A 247 -40.98 -3.92 -3.63
C GLY A 247 -42.41 -4.16 -3.14
N GLY A 248 -42.91 -3.35 -2.21
CA GLY A 248 -44.28 -3.40 -1.70
C GLY A 248 -45.33 -3.04 -2.75
N ALA A 249 -45.06 -2.03 -3.59
CA ALA A 249 -45.94 -1.66 -4.70
C ALA A 249 -46.00 -2.77 -5.77
N LEU A 250 -44.87 -3.38 -6.11
CA LEU A 250 -44.82 -4.50 -7.06
C LEU A 250 -45.61 -5.72 -6.52
N LEU A 251 -45.43 -6.05 -5.24
CA LEU A 251 -46.18 -7.11 -4.56
C LEU A 251 -47.68 -6.82 -4.51
N ALA A 252 -48.08 -5.59 -4.21
CA ALA A 252 -49.48 -5.17 -4.20
C ALA A 252 -50.10 -5.29 -5.59
N VAL A 253 -49.40 -4.88 -6.65
CA VAL A 253 -49.86 -5.04 -8.05
C VAL A 253 -50.03 -6.51 -8.39
N ILE A 254 -49.05 -7.36 -8.05
CA ILE A 254 -49.11 -8.81 -8.31
C ILE A 254 -50.31 -9.45 -7.59
N VAL A 255 -50.56 -9.07 -6.32
CA VAL A 255 -51.69 -9.58 -5.53
C VAL A 255 -53.03 -9.12 -6.12
N VAL A 256 -53.16 -7.84 -6.48
CA VAL A 256 -54.39 -7.30 -7.06
C VAL A 256 -54.70 -7.96 -8.42
N VAL A 257 -53.70 -8.12 -9.28
CA VAL A 257 -53.84 -8.80 -10.58
C VAL A 257 -54.23 -10.26 -10.36
N TYR A 258 -53.61 -10.95 -9.40
CA TYR A 258 -53.93 -12.35 -9.07
C TYR A 258 -55.37 -12.51 -8.56
N ILE A 259 -55.83 -11.65 -7.64
CA ILE A 259 -57.22 -11.67 -7.13
C ILE A 259 -58.21 -11.41 -8.26
N LYS A 260 -57.91 -10.48 -9.17
CA LYS A 260 -58.79 -10.14 -10.28
C LYS A 260 -58.91 -11.28 -11.30
N LEU A 261 -57.80 -11.95 -11.62
CA LEU A 261 -57.76 -13.13 -12.50
C LEU A 261 -58.39 -14.39 -11.85
N SER A 262 -58.30 -14.52 -10.54
CA SER A 262 -58.92 -15.62 -9.78
C SER A 262 -60.44 -15.50 -9.66
N ARG A 263 -61.01 -14.30 -9.84
CA ARG A 263 -62.46 -14.05 -9.79
C ARG A 263 -63.13 -14.08 -11.17
N SER A 264 -62.34 -14.04 -12.25
CA SER A 264 -62.84 -14.11 -13.63
C SER A 264 -62.84 -15.53 -14.20
N ASN A 265 -62.39 -16.52 -13.43
CA ASN A 265 -62.49 -17.96 -13.70
C ASN A 265 -63.39 -18.61 -12.64
#